data_AF-A0A1C5EWH9-F1
#
_entry.id   AF-A0A1C5EWH9-F1
#
_cell.length_a   1.000
_cell.length_b   1.000
_cell.length_c   1.000
_cell.angle_alpha   90.00
_cell.angle_beta   90.00
_cell.angle_gamma   90.00
#
_symmetry.space_group_name_H-M   'P 1'
#
loop_
_entity.id
_entity.type
_entity.pdbx_description
1 polymer ?
#
loop_
_entity_poly.entity_id
_entity_poly.type
_entity_poly.pdbx_seq_one_letter_code
_entity_poly.pdbx_strand_id
1 'polypeptide(L)'
;MTLDPAAAPLEIDPLLDDPATRIIVCCGSGGVGKTTTAAALGVRAAERGRKVVVLTIDPARRLAQSMGIDALGNTPRQVKGIEGPGELHAMMLDMKRTFDEIVEAHADTERARAILENPFYQSLSAGFAGTQEYMAMEKLGQLRARDEWDLIVVDTPPSRSALDFLDAPKRLGSFLDGKFIRLLMAPAKMGGRAGMKFLNVGMSMMTGTLGKLLGGQFLRDVQTFVTAMDTMFGGFRTRADATYRLLQAPGTAFLVVAAPERDALREAAYFVERLAAEEMPLAGLVLNRVHGSGAARLSAERARAAAENLEESRIVDQMAGKAHVRGSAAPDGFSPEAAEAHEAAEAAVHHSPDPTAPAPPLSEPPPAPAPSDPSDPSDPSAPSERAADSASAQDADVRTSAHTSVTSVEQLTAGLLRLHAERMQVLAREERTRDRFTALHPEVAVAEVAALPGDVHDLAGLRAIGDRLADGRATT
;
A
#
# COMPACT_ATOMS: atom_id res chain seq x y z
N MET A 1 16.47 33.86 -8.11
CA MET A 1 16.89 32.82 -7.16
C MET A 1 16.09 31.58 -7.49
N THR A 2 16.73 30.61 -8.13
CA THR A 2 16.19 29.28 -8.43
C THR A 2 16.04 28.52 -7.11
N LEU A 3 14.80 28.33 -6.66
CA LEU A 3 14.48 27.44 -5.54
C LEU A 3 14.34 26.04 -6.12
N ASP A 4 15.41 25.26 -6.02
CA ASP A 4 15.32 23.82 -6.14
C ASP A 4 16.13 23.19 -5.01
N PRO A 5 15.49 22.74 -3.93
CA PRO A 5 15.97 21.63 -3.16
C PRO A 5 15.00 20.48 -3.43
N ALA A 6 15.09 19.85 -4.61
CA ALA A 6 14.61 18.48 -4.74
C ALA A 6 15.16 17.69 -3.53
N ALA A 7 14.29 17.00 -2.79
CA ALA A 7 14.70 16.16 -1.67
C ALA A 7 15.87 15.28 -2.11
N ALA A 8 16.82 15.02 -1.20
CA ALA A 8 17.89 14.09 -1.50
C ALA A 8 17.28 12.76 -2.00
N PRO A 9 17.77 12.17 -3.11
CA PRO A 9 17.25 10.91 -3.59
C PRO A 9 17.52 9.83 -2.54
N LEU A 10 16.51 9.02 -2.23
CA LEU A 10 16.68 7.85 -1.38
C LEU A 10 17.32 6.73 -2.21
N GLU A 11 18.57 6.40 -1.92
CA GLU A 11 19.30 5.32 -2.61
C GLU A 11 19.04 3.98 -1.92
N ILE A 12 18.13 3.18 -2.49
CA ILE A 12 17.72 1.88 -1.92
C ILE A 12 18.84 0.84 -2.02
N ASP A 13 19.55 0.76 -3.14
CA ASP A 13 20.62 -0.24 -3.33
C ASP A 13 21.74 -0.13 -2.30
N PRO A 14 22.34 1.05 -2.07
CA PRO A 14 23.31 1.23 -1.00
C PRO A 14 22.79 0.84 0.38
N LEU A 15 21.52 1.15 0.69
CA LEU A 15 20.90 0.74 1.95
C LEU A 15 20.80 -0.79 2.08
N LEU A 16 20.44 -1.48 1.00
CA LEU A 16 20.33 -2.94 1.00
C LEU A 16 21.70 -3.63 1.06
N ASP A 17 22.69 -3.08 0.37
CA ASP A 17 24.05 -3.63 0.27
C ASP A 17 24.87 -3.44 1.53
N ASP A 18 24.57 -2.42 2.33
CA ASP A 18 25.30 -2.16 3.57
C ASP A 18 25.11 -3.33 4.56
N PRO A 19 26.17 -4.10 4.88
CA PRO A 19 26.09 -5.20 5.84
C PRO A 19 25.78 -4.73 7.26
N ALA A 20 25.99 -3.44 7.58
CA ALA A 20 25.61 -2.86 8.85
C ALA A 20 24.09 -2.70 8.98
N THR A 21 23.36 -2.55 7.86
CA THR A 21 21.89 -2.53 7.85
C THR A 21 21.37 -3.96 8.02
N ARG A 22 20.91 -4.28 9.24
CA ARG A 22 20.42 -5.60 9.64
C ARG A 22 18.90 -5.65 9.74
N ILE A 23 18.22 -4.51 9.92
CA ILE A 23 16.76 -4.42 10.04
C ILE A 23 16.25 -3.27 9.18
N ILE A 24 15.24 -3.52 8.35
CA ILE A 24 14.47 -2.48 7.66
C ILE A 24 13.01 -2.60 8.08
N VAL A 25 12.42 -1.51 8.57
CA VAL A 25 11.00 -1.47 8.96
C VAL A 25 10.22 -0.62 7.96
N CYS A 26 9.23 -1.22 7.29
CA CYS A 26 8.31 -0.52 6.41
C CYS A 26 7.06 -0.08 7.18
N CYS A 27 6.87 1.22 7.34
CA CYS A 27 5.72 1.83 8.03
C CYS A 27 4.96 2.81 7.11
N GLY A 28 3.80 3.30 7.56
CA GLY A 28 2.90 4.12 6.74
C GLY A 28 1.43 3.73 6.87
N SER A 29 0.55 4.52 6.26
CA SER A 29 -0.90 4.33 6.37
C SER A 29 -1.40 3.06 5.65
N GLY A 30 -2.69 2.73 5.83
CA GLY A 30 -3.30 1.56 5.18
C GLY A 30 -3.38 1.72 3.66
N GLY A 31 -3.14 0.64 2.91
CA GLY A 31 -3.37 0.60 1.45
C GLY A 31 -2.32 1.28 0.57
N VAL A 32 -1.26 1.88 1.14
CA VAL A 32 -0.18 2.58 0.41
C VAL A 32 0.87 1.68 -0.23
N GLY A 33 0.85 0.37 0.06
CA GLY A 33 1.75 -0.62 -0.55
C GLY A 33 2.91 -1.10 0.33
N LYS A 34 2.88 -0.88 1.65
CA LYS A 34 3.91 -1.37 2.60
C LYS A 34 4.33 -2.82 2.39
N THR A 35 3.37 -3.74 2.36
CA THR A 35 3.65 -5.17 2.19
C THR A 35 4.33 -5.48 0.87
N THR A 36 3.89 -4.84 -0.21
CA THR A 36 4.49 -5.00 -1.54
C THR A 36 5.90 -4.42 -1.57
N THR A 37 6.11 -3.25 -0.96
CA THR A 37 7.44 -2.63 -0.81
C THR A 37 8.37 -3.51 0.02
N ALA A 38 7.93 -4.01 1.18
CA ALA A 38 8.71 -4.90 2.04
C ALA A 38 9.09 -6.20 1.31
N ALA A 39 8.16 -6.80 0.57
CA ALA A 39 8.41 -7.98 -0.24
C ALA A 39 9.42 -7.68 -1.37
N ALA A 40 9.27 -6.55 -2.06
CA ALA A 40 10.16 -6.13 -3.14
C ALA A 40 11.59 -5.84 -2.64
N LEU A 41 11.73 -5.18 -1.49
CA LEU A 41 13.02 -4.99 -0.82
C LEU A 41 13.65 -6.32 -0.45
N GLY A 42 12.85 -7.27 0.05
CA GLY A 42 13.32 -8.61 0.39
C GLY A 42 13.82 -9.40 -0.82
N VAL A 43 13.05 -9.41 -1.91
CA VAL A 43 13.46 -10.00 -3.19
C VAL A 43 14.75 -9.36 -3.67
N ARG A 44 14.79 -8.03 -3.76
CA ARG A 44 15.95 -7.30 -4.26
C ARG A 44 17.21 -7.56 -3.43
N ALA A 45 17.13 -7.49 -2.10
CA ALA A 45 18.28 -7.76 -1.24
C ALA A 45 18.78 -9.21 -1.37
N ALA A 46 17.87 -10.18 -1.55
CA ALA A 46 18.24 -11.57 -1.77
C ALA A 46 18.91 -11.80 -3.14
N GLU A 47 18.39 -11.16 -4.19
CA GLU A 47 19.00 -11.20 -5.54
C GLU A 47 20.37 -10.52 -5.57
N ARG A 48 20.61 -9.59 -4.65
CA ARG A 48 21.92 -8.94 -4.40
C ARG A 48 22.84 -9.73 -3.47
N GLY A 49 22.44 -10.92 -3.04
CA GLY A 49 23.31 -11.85 -2.33
C GLY A 49 23.10 -11.95 -0.82
N ARG A 50 22.14 -11.24 -0.25
CA ARG A 50 21.85 -11.31 1.19
C ARG A 50 20.97 -12.50 1.54
N LYS A 51 21.12 -13.03 2.73
CA LYS A 51 20.15 -13.92 3.35
C LYS A 51 19.11 -13.09 4.12
N VAL A 52 17.90 -13.03 3.59
CA VAL A 52 16.85 -12.11 4.03
C VAL A 52 15.67 -12.88 4.61
N VAL A 53 15.03 -12.33 5.64
CA VAL A 53 13.68 -12.74 6.06
C VAL A 53 12.72 -11.55 6.04
N VAL A 54 11.59 -11.71 5.38
CA VAL A 54 10.47 -10.76 5.44
C VAL A 54 9.49 -11.24 6.51
N LEU A 55 9.35 -10.46 7.58
CA LEU A 55 8.38 -10.68 8.67
C LEU A 55 7.18 -9.77 8.45
N THR A 56 6.02 -10.34 8.10
CA THR A 56 4.77 -9.56 8.14
C THR A 56 4.04 -9.74 9.46
N ILE A 57 3.60 -8.62 10.03
CA ILE A 57 2.77 -8.56 11.23
C ILE A 57 1.28 -8.44 10.83
N ASP A 58 0.97 -8.16 9.56
CA ASP A 58 -0.40 -8.06 9.04
C ASP A 58 -1.02 -9.47 8.83
N PRO A 59 -2.10 -9.83 9.54
CA PRO A 59 -2.76 -11.13 9.37
C PRO A 59 -3.50 -11.28 8.04
N ALA A 60 -3.63 -10.22 7.23
CA ALA A 60 -4.41 -10.22 5.98
C ALA A 60 -3.81 -11.09 4.85
N ARG A 61 -2.71 -11.83 5.10
CA ARG A 61 -2.03 -12.72 4.14
C ARG A 61 -1.55 -12.03 2.85
N ARG A 62 -1.46 -10.70 2.85
CA ARG A 62 -1.03 -9.88 1.71
C ARG A 62 0.38 -10.23 1.24
N LEU A 63 1.28 -10.56 2.17
CA LEU A 63 2.65 -10.95 1.85
C LEU A 63 2.68 -12.25 1.05
N ALA A 64 1.93 -13.26 1.50
CA ALA A 64 1.83 -14.55 0.83
C ALA A 64 1.27 -14.39 -0.59
N GLN A 65 0.22 -13.58 -0.75
CA GLN A 65 -0.36 -13.24 -2.04
C GLN A 65 0.63 -12.51 -2.96
N SER A 66 1.39 -11.54 -2.43
CA SER A 66 2.37 -10.78 -3.21
C SER A 66 3.51 -11.65 -3.74
N MET A 67 3.86 -12.71 -3.00
CA MET A 67 4.92 -13.67 -3.36
C MET A 67 4.42 -14.87 -4.16
N GLY A 68 3.10 -14.99 -4.40
CA GLY A 68 2.50 -16.14 -5.07
C GLY A 68 2.60 -17.46 -4.28
N ILE A 69 2.53 -17.41 -2.94
CA ILE A 69 2.58 -18.59 -2.07
C ILE A 69 1.28 -18.77 -1.28
N ASP A 70 0.89 -20.02 -1.03
CA ASP A 70 -0.43 -20.35 -0.45
C ASP A 70 -0.62 -19.84 0.99
N ALA A 71 0.39 -20.02 1.83
CA ALA A 71 0.33 -19.70 3.24
C ALA A 71 1.72 -19.47 3.85
N LEU A 72 1.73 -18.60 4.86
CA LEU A 72 2.86 -18.33 5.74
C LEU A 72 2.46 -18.70 7.17
N GLY A 73 3.41 -19.25 7.93
CA GLY A 73 3.25 -19.53 9.35
C GLY A 73 4.27 -18.77 10.19
N ASN A 74 4.31 -19.08 11.49
CA ASN A 74 5.18 -18.42 12.47
C ASN A 74 6.67 -18.78 12.36
N THR A 75 7.07 -19.50 11.33
CA THR A 75 8.45 -19.94 11.09
C THR A 75 8.89 -19.50 9.70
N PRO A 76 10.10 -18.89 9.56
CA PRO A 76 10.66 -18.49 8.27
C PRO A 76 10.67 -19.63 7.27
N ARG A 77 9.94 -19.47 6.17
CA ARG A 77 9.92 -20.40 5.03
C ARG A 77 10.69 -19.80 3.88
N GLN A 78 11.62 -20.57 3.30
CA GLN A 78 12.35 -20.13 2.12
C GLN A 78 11.39 -19.98 0.92
N VAL A 79 11.45 -18.82 0.27
CA VAL A 79 10.76 -18.50 -0.97
C VAL A 79 11.62 -19.00 -2.13
N LYS A 80 11.03 -19.74 -3.06
CA LYS A 80 11.72 -20.28 -4.25
C LYS A 80 11.59 -19.31 -5.42
N GLY A 81 12.51 -19.36 -6.37
CA GLY A 81 12.46 -18.50 -7.58
C GLY A 81 13.18 -17.15 -7.43
N ILE A 82 14.06 -17.00 -6.44
CA ILE A 82 14.96 -15.84 -6.33
C ILE A 82 16.09 -15.98 -7.33
N GLU A 83 16.34 -14.92 -8.10
CA GLU A 83 17.38 -14.86 -9.12
C GLU A 83 18.62 -14.17 -8.56
N GLY A 84 19.51 -14.92 -7.91
CA GLY A 84 20.75 -14.37 -7.36
C GLY A 84 21.43 -15.29 -6.36
N PRO A 85 22.53 -14.85 -5.73
CA PRO A 85 23.33 -15.69 -4.84
C PRO A 85 22.79 -15.77 -3.40
N GLY A 86 21.79 -14.95 -3.04
CA GLY A 86 21.23 -14.90 -1.69
C GLY A 86 20.03 -15.81 -1.49
N GLU A 87 19.33 -15.61 -0.36
CA GLU A 87 18.16 -16.40 0.01
C GLU A 87 17.06 -15.49 0.54
N LEU A 88 15.82 -15.67 0.05
CA LEU A 88 14.65 -15.01 0.63
C LEU A 88 13.88 -16.01 1.49
N HIS A 89 13.60 -15.63 2.72
CA HIS A 89 12.62 -16.27 3.58
C HIS A 89 11.45 -15.31 3.85
N ALA A 90 10.28 -15.87 4.09
CA ALA A 90 9.11 -15.10 4.50
C ALA A 90 8.40 -15.80 5.64
N MET A 91 7.80 -15.01 6.52
CA MET A 91 6.93 -15.50 7.58
C MET A 91 5.84 -14.51 7.92
N MET A 92 4.79 -15.02 8.55
CA MET A 92 3.71 -14.21 9.10
C MET A 92 3.66 -14.45 10.60
N LEU A 93 3.57 -13.38 11.38
CA LEU A 93 3.44 -13.47 12.82
C LEU A 93 2.14 -14.20 13.17
N ASP A 94 2.29 -15.27 13.95
CA ASP A 94 1.17 -15.88 14.67
C ASP A 94 1.33 -15.52 16.15
N MET A 95 0.41 -14.69 16.65
CA MET A 95 0.46 -14.19 18.03
C MET A 95 0.34 -15.32 19.04
N LYS A 96 -0.61 -16.24 18.82
CA LYS A 96 -0.85 -17.34 19.75
C LYS A 96 0.36 -18.26 19.77
N ARG A 97 0.86 -18.65 18.59
CA ARG A 97 2.02 -19.52 18.50
C ARG A 97 3.26 -18.86 19.09
N THR A 98 3.46 -17.56 18.89
CA THR A 98 4.57 -16.81 19.50
C THR A 98 4.44 -16.79 21.02
N PHE A 99 3.24 -16.62 21.58
CA PHE A 99 3.04 -16.74 23.02
C PHE A 99 3.37 -18.17 23.50
N ASP A 100 2.85 -19.19 22.83
CA ASP A 100 3.11 -20.60 23.16
C ASP A 100 4.62 -20.88 23.19
N GLU A 101 5.38 -20.39 22.20
CA GLU A 101 6.84 -20.52 22.13
C GLU A 101 7.57 -19.81 23.28
N ILE A 102 7.08 -18.65 23.73
CA ILE A 102 7.66 -17.96 24.90
C ILE A 102 7.46 -18.79 26.16
N VAL A 103 6.26 -19.37 26.33
CA VAL A 103 5.92 -20.24 27.46
C VAL A 103 6.82 -21.48 27.43
N GLU A 104 6.93 -22.15 26.28
CA GLU A 104 7.79 -23.31 26.07
C GLU A 104 9.27 -23.00 26.35
N ALA A 105 9.76 -21.80 26.00
CA ALA A 105 11.15 -21.41 26.18
C ALA A 105 11.53 -20.98 27.62
N HIS A 106 10.56 -20.58 28.44
CA HIS A 106 10.83 -19.96 29.75
C HIS A 106 10.16 -20.65 30.95
N ALA A 107 9.30 -21.64 30.71
CA ALA A 107 8.76 -22.51 31.74
C ALA A 107 9.34 -23.92 31.63
N ASP A 108 9.48 -24.62 32.76
CA ASP A 108 9.70 -26.07 32.71
C ASP A 108 8.47 -26.77 32.12
N THR A 109 8.66 -28.02 31.68
CA THR A 109 7.64 -28.78 30.94
C THR A 109 6.30 -28.88 31.67
N GLU A 110 6.31 -29.02 33.01
CA GLU A 110 5.08 -29.15 33.80
C GLU A 110 4.34 -27.81 33.89
N ARG A 111 5.05 -26.72 34.18
CA ARG A 111 4.46 -25.37 34.18
C ARG A 111 3.99 -24.94 32.80
N ALA A 112 4.78 -25.22 31.75
CA ALA A 112 4.41 -24.91 30.37
C ALA A 112 3.10 -25.59 30.01
N ARG A 113 2.98 -26.90 30.30
CA ARG A 113 1.74 -27.64 30.10
C ARG A 113 0.57 -27.03 30.87
N ALA A 114 0.75 -26.71 32.15
CA ALA A 114 -0.29 -26.10 32.98
C ALA A 114 -0.79 -24.76 32.43
N ILE A 115 0.08 -23.97 31.81
CA ILE A 115 -0.27 -22.69 31.16
C ILE A 115 -0.99 -22.95 29.84
N LEU A 116 -0.41 -23.80 28.98
CA LEU A 116 -0.97 -24.10 27.67
C LEU A 116 -2.35 -24.79 27.76
N GLU A 117 -2.61 -25.60 28.78
CA GLU A 117 -3.92 -26.25 28.99
C GLU A 117 -4.95 -25.31 29.67
N ASN A 118 -4.54 -24.13 30.12
CA ASN A 118 -5.40 -23.22 30.88
C ASN A 118 -6.45 -22.50 30.00
N PRO A 119 -7.76 -22.55 30.30
CA PRO A 119 -8.80 -21.90 29.49
C PRO A 119 -8.68 -20.38 29.41
N PHE A 120 -8.24 -19.73 30.49
CA PHE A 120 -8.00 -18.29 30.52
C PHE A 120 -6.82 -17.92 29.61
N TYR A 121 -5.74 -18.70 29.62
CA TYR A 121 -4.62 -18.53 28.70
C TYR A 121 -5.05 -18.65 27.23
N GLN A 122 -5.85 -19.66 26.88
CA GLN A 122 -6.35 -19.84 25.52
C GLN A 122 -7.19 -18.65 25.05
N SER A 123 -7.98 -18.06 25.96
CA SER A 123 -8.77 -16.86 25.66
C SER A 123 -7.89 -15.60 25.51
N LEU A 124 -6.86 -15.43 26.35
CA LEU A 124 -5.94 -14.29 26.28
C LEU A 124 -5.03 -14.33 25.04
N SER A 125 -4.44 -15.50 24.75
CA SER A 125 -3.47 -15.68 23.66
C SER A 125 -4.10 -15.53 22.27
N ALA A 126 -5.42 -15.66 22.15
CA ALA A 126 -6.14 -15.60 20.88
C ALA A 126 -6.46 -14.17 20.38
N GLY A 127 -6.37 -13.12 21.21
CA GLY A 127 -6.81 -11.79 20.73
C GLY A 127 -6.80 -10.64 21.72
N PHE A 128 -5.96 -10.66 22.75
CA PHE A 128 -5.89 -9.55 23.70
C PHE A 128 -5.29 -8.28 23.06
N ALA A 129 -5.93 -7.12 23.25
CA ALA A 129 -5.45 -5.85 22.69
C ALA A 129 -4.08 -5.46 23.28
N GLY A 130 -3.12 -5.08 22.42
CA GLY A 130 -1.76 -4.71 22.83
C GLY A 130 -0.76 -5.87 22.88
N THR A 131 -1.20 -7.13 22.72
CA THR A 131 -0.26 -8.26 22.60
C THR A 131 0.33 -8.38 21.20
N GLN A 132 -0.35 -7.93 20.15
CA GLN A 132 0.15 -8.00 18.78
C GLN A 132 1.48 -7.24 18.63
N GLU A 133 1.51 -6.02 19.15
CA GLU A 133 2.67 -5.13 19.18
C GLU A 133 3.84 -5.77 19.92
N TYR A 134 3.57 -6.34 21.10
CA TYR A 134 4.58 -7.05 21.88
C TYR A 134 5.08 -8.30 21.15
N MET A 135 4.18 -9.13 20.62
CA MET A 135 4.55 -10.39 19.97
C MET A 135 5.36 -10.15 18.70
N ALA A 136 5.10 -9.06 17.99
CA ALA A 136 5.94 -8.61 16.88
C ALA A 136 7.37 -8.30 17.35
N MET A 137 7.51 -7.54 18.44
CA MET A 137 8.82 -7.20 19.03
C MET A 137 9.56 -8.42 19.57
N GLU A 138 8.85 -9.34 20.21
CA GLU A 138 9.43 -10.60 20.66
C GLU A 138 9.92 -11.42 19.46
N LYS A 139 9.08 -11.58 18.43
CA LYS A 139 9.44 -12.36 17.25
C LYS A 139 10.63 -11.73 16.51
N LEU A 140 10.65 -10.41 16.35
CA LEU A 140 11.79 -9.69 15.78
C LEU A 140 13.06 -9.91 16.61
N GLY A 141 12.97 -9.82 17.94
CA GLY A 141 14.07 -10.10 18.86
C GLY A 141 14.59 -11.54 18.71
N GLN A 142 13.71 -12.52 18.63
CA GLN A 142 14.06 -13.92 18.38
C GLN A 142 14.77 -14.12 17.04
N LEU A 143 14.27 -13.48 15.97
CA LEU A 143 14.92 -13.55 14.66
C LEU A 143 16.31 -12.92 14.69
N ARG A 144 16.44 -11.73 15.29
CA ARG A 144 17.75 -11.06 15.40
C ARG A 144 18.74 -11.87 16.23
N ALA A 145 18.29 -12.48 17.32
CA ALA A 145 19.15 -13.23 18.25
C ALA A 145 19.71 -14.54 17.67
N ARG A 146 19.02 -15.16 16.70
CA ARG A 146 19.54 -16.36 16.02
C ARG A 146 20.71 -16.08 15.10
N ASP A 147 20.88 -14.82 14.67
CA ASP A 147 21.90 -14.36 13.73
C ASP A 147 21.99 -15.19 12.42
N GLU A 148 20.86 -15.79 12.02
CA GLU A 148 20.74 -16.63 10.81
C GLU A 148 20.53 -15.82 9.52
N TRP A 149 20.11 -14.56 9.64
CA TRP A 149 19.77 -13.67 8.52
C TRP A 149 20.64 -12.43 8.54
N ASP A 150 21.13 -12.06 7.37
CA ASP A 150 21.84 -10.81 7.18
C ASP A 150 20.86 -9.64 7.33
N LEU A 151 19.66 -9.75 6.76
CA LEU A 151 18.65 -8.69 6.78
C LEU A 151 17.28 -9.21 7.23
N ILE A 152 16.62 -8.46 8.10
CA ILE A 152 15.22 -8.65 8.46
C ILE A 152 14.42 -7.46 7.91
N VAL A 153 13.45 -7.71 7.04
CA VAL A 153 12.50 -6.69 6.56
C VAL A 153 11.17 -6.88 7.28
N VAL A 154 10.69 -5.85 7.96
CA VAL A 154 9.47 -5.88 8.77
C VAL A 154 8.34 -5.15 8.05
N ASP A 155 7.29 -5.88 7.71
CA ASP A 155 6.02 -5.35 7.18
C ASP A 155 5.02 -5.12 8.32
N THR A 156 4.63 -3.86 8.51
CA THR A 156 3.79 -3.42 9.62
C THR A 156 2.29 -3.39 9.26
N PRO A 157 1.37 -3.53 10.24
CA PRO A 157 -0.07 -3.50 9.99
C PRO A 157 -0.59 -2.17 9.41
N PRO A 158 -1.77 -2.15 8.76
CA PRO A 158 -2.38 -0.93 8.24
C PRO A 158 -2.99 -0.09 9.36
N SER A 159 -2.23 0.78 10.00
CA SER A 159 -2.78 1.73 10.97
C SER A 159 -1.92 2.98 11.12
N ARG A 160 -2.54 4.08 11.59
CA ARG A 160 -1.80 5.23 12.18
C ARG A 160 -0.99 4.78 13.39
N SER A 161 -1.46 3.72 14.04
CA SER A 161 -0.79 2.91 15.04
C SER A 161 0.31 2.00 14.47
N ALA A 162 0.77 2.15 13.23
CA ALA A 162 1.88 1.33 12.73
C ALA A 162 3.20 1.62 13.47
N LEU A 163 3.25 2.64 14.35
CA LEU A 163 4.30 2.80 15.36
C LEU A 163 3.86 2.35 16.76
N ASP A 164 2.62 1.92 16.99
CA ASP A 164 2.20 1.38 18.29
C ASP A 164 2.99 0.10 18.64
N PHE A 165 3.57 -0.60 17.65
CA PHE A 165 4.52 -1.68 17.91
C PHE A 165 5.80 -1.19 18.61
N LEU A 166 6.20 0.07 18.40
CA LEU A 166 7.27 0.72 19.17
C LEU A 166 6.83 0.98 20.62
N ASP A 167 5.53 1.19 20.87
CA ASP A 167 5.00 1.37 22.23
C ASP A 167 4.78 0.04 22.99
N ALA A 168 5.22 -1.10 22.43
CA ALA A 168 5.12 -2.42 23.06
C ALA A 168 5.64 -2.48 24.52
N PRO A 169 6.79 -1.88 24.89
CA PRO A 169 7.24 -1.88 26.29
C PRO A 169 6.26 -1.19 27.24
N LYS A 170 5.70 -0.04 26.81
CA LYS A 170 4.71 0.73 27.57
C LYS A 170 3.40 -0.03 27.71
N ARG A 171 2.93 -0.65 26.62
CA ARG A 171 1.68 -1.42 26.59
C ARG A 171 1.76 -2.65 27.48
N LEU A 172 2.84 -3.42 27.40
CA LEU A 172 3.09 -4.54 28.29
C LEU A 172 3.18 -4.10 29.75
N GLY A 173 3.92 -3.02 30.05
CA GLY A 173 4.01 -2.46 31.39
C GLY A 173 2.63 -2.12 31.95
N SER A 174 1.81 -1.39 31.18
CA SER A 174 0.44 -1.02 31.57
C SER A 174 -0.48 -2.22 31.80
N PHE A 175 -0.28 -3.31 31.06
CA PHE A 175 -1.01 -4.56 31.25
C PHE A 175 -0.64 -5.23 32.58
N LEU A 176 0.66 -5.36 32.87
CA LEU A 176 1.16 -5.97 34.11
C LEU A 176 0.84 -5.12 35.35
N ASP A 177 0.88 -3.80 35.20
CA ASP A 177 0.56 -2.84 36.26
C ASP A 177 -0.95 -2.60 36.43
N GLY A 178 -1.76 -3.22 35.58
CA GLY A 178 -3.22 -3.13 35.62
C GLY A 178 -3.76 -3.56 37.00
N LYS A 179 -4.65 -2.74 37.59
CA LYS A 179 -5.21 -2.96 38.94
C LYS A 179 -5.76 -4.39 39.15
N PHE A 180 -6.29 -5.00 38.09
CA PHE A 180 -6.80 -6.37 38.10
C PHE A 180 -5.68 -7.41 38.25
N ILE A 181 -4.63 -7.32 37.40
CA ILE A 181 -3.47 -8.20 37.47
C ILE A 181 -2.74 -8.02 38.79
N ARG A 182 -2.50 -6.78 39.24
CA ARG A 182 -1.87 -6.50 40.53
C ARG A 182 -2.66 -7.03 41.73
N LEU A 183 -4.00 -7.04 41.68
CA LEU A 183 -4.85 -7.62 42.73
C LEU A 183 -4.76 -9.15 42.76
N LEU A 184 -4.57 -9.80 41.61
CA LEU A 184 -4.42 -11.24 41.47
C LEU A 184 -2.99 -11.73 41.77
N MET A 185 -1.97 -10.94 41.41
CA MET A 185 -0.56 -11.19 41.71
C MET A 185 -0.17 -10.83 43.15
N ALA A 186 -1.07 -10.20 43.91
CA ALA A 186 -0.82 -9.89 45.31
C ALA A 186 -0.64 -11.20 46.11
N PRO A 187 0.49 -11.39 46.82
CA PRO A 187 0.79 -12.66 47.45
C PRO A 187 -0.27 -13.04 48.48
N ALA A 188 -0.88 -14.21 48.31
CA ALA A 188 -1.75 -14.84 49.30
C ALA A 188 -1.04 -15.09 50.67
N LYS A 189 0.28 -14.86 50.73
CA LYS A 189 1.13 -15.00 51.92
C LYS A 189 1.24 -13.73 52.78
N MET A 190 0.46 -12.67 52.52
CA MET A 190 0.28 -11.58 53.50
C MET A 190 -0.83 -11.90 54.52
N GLY A 191 -0.92 -13.18 54.92
CA GLY A 191 -1.84 -13.72 55.93
C GLY A 191 -1.15 -14.03 57.26
N GLY A 192 -0.02 -13.38 57.56
CA GLY A 192 0.54 -13.38 58.91
C GLY A 192 -0.40 -12.64 59.86
N ARG A 193 -0.72 -13.26 61.00
CA ARG A 193 -1.65 -12.92 62.10
C ARG A 193 -1.93 -11.45 62.48
N ALA A 194 -1.29 -10.45 61.88
CA ALA A 194 -1.47 -9.02 62.12
C ALA A 194 -2.23 -8.25 61.00
N GLY A 195 -2.34 -8.77 59.77
CA GLY A 195 -2.98 -8.06 58.64
C GLY A 195 -4.51 -8.21 58.51
N MET A 196 -5.11 -9.14 59.27
CA MET A 196 -6.50 -9.58 59.08
C MET A 196 -7.58 -8.59 59.57
N LYS A 197 -7.22 -7.54 60.33
CA LYS A 197 -8.19 -6.67 61.00
C LYS A 197 -8.68 -5.47 60.18
N PHE A 198 -7.98 -5.06 59.12
CA PHE A 198 -8.41 -3.95 58.25
C PHE A 198 -8.95 -4.39 56.88
N LEU A 199 -8.86 -5.67 56.53
CA LEU A 199 -9.33 -6.17 55.22
C LEU A 199 -10.76 -6.75 55.23
N ASN A 200 -11.39 -6.90 56.41
CA ASN A 200 -12.62 -7.71 56.54
C ASN A 200 -13.95 -6.98 56.27
N VAL A 201 -13.99 -5.66 56.12
CA VAL A 201 -15.27 -4.93 55.98
C VAL A 201 -15.54 -4.43 54.55
N GLY A 202 -14.51 -4.27 53.70
CA GLY A 202 -14.67 -3.82 52.30
C GLY A 202 -14.40 -4.87 51.22
N MET A 203 -13.50 -5.84 51.47
CA MET A 203 -13.02 -6.77 50.43
C MET A 203 -13.98 -7.95 50.19
N SER A 204 -14.66 -8.44 51.23
CA SER A 204 -15.56 -9.61 51.16
C SER A 204 -16.81 -9.34 50.30
N MET A 205 -17.30 -8.09 50.27
CA MET A 205 -18.44 -7.72 49.43
C MET A 205 -18.08 -7.60 47.94
N MET A 206 -16.82 -7.27 47.60
CA MET A 206 -16.35 -7.21 46.22
C MET A 206 -15.99 -8.59 45.66
N THR A 207 -15.36 -9.47 46.45
CA THR A 207 -15.04 -10.84 45.98
C THR A 207 -16.30 -11.71 45.85
N GLY A 208 -17.30 -11.51 46.71
CA GLY A 208 -18.58 -12.22 46.64
C GLY A 208 -19.47 -11.81 45.45
N THR A 209 -19.34 -10.58 44.95
CA THR A 209 -20.10 -10.08 43.79
C THR A 209 -19.39 -10.38 42.47
N LEU A 210 -18.07 -10.29 42.42
CA LEU A 210 -17.27 -10.75 41.26
C LEU A 210 -17.36 -12.28 41.08
N GLY A 211 -17.33 -13.07 42.15
CA GLY A 211 -17.45 -14.54 42.07
C GLY A 211 -18.84 -15.03 41.64
N LYS A 212 -19.90 -14.26 41.89
CA LYS A 212 -21.27 -14.56 41.43
C LYS A 212 -21.51 -14.17 39.97
N LEU A 213 -20.79 -13.16 39.46
CA LEU A 213 -20.93 -12.67 38.07
C LEU A 213 -19.95 -13.34 37.08
N LEU A 214 -18.74 -13.70 37.51
CA LEU A 214 -17.70 -14.29 36.65
C LEU A 214 -17.56 -15.82 36.77
N GLY A 215 -18.22 -16.44 37.76
CA GLY A 215 -18.13 -17.87 38.03
C GLY A 215 -16.85 -18.27 38.76
N GLY A 216 -16.97 -19.13 39.78
CA GLY A 216 -15.82 -19.58 40.59
C GLY A 216 -14.76 -20.36 39.83
N GLN A 217 -15.09 -20.93 38.67
CA GLN A 217 -14.13 -21.64 37.82
C GLN A 217 -13.17 -20.69 37.12
N PHE A 218 -13.69 -19.60 36.53
CA PHE A 218 -12.87 -18.59 35.85
C PHE A 218 -11.82 -17.98 36.79
N LEU A 219 -12.21 -17.66 38.02
CA LEU A 219 -11.28 -17.15 39.03
C LEU A 219 -10.14 -18.14 39.35
N ARG A 220 -10.42 -19.45 39.38
CA ARG A 220 -9.40 -20.48 39.57
C ARG A 220 -8.46 -20.55 38.37
N ASP A 221 -9.01 -20.54 37.15
CA ASP A 221 -8.20 -20.60 35.93
C ASP A 221 -7.22 -19.40 35.87
N VAL A 222 -7.70 -18.20 36.22
CA VAL A 222 -6.86 -16.99 36.32
C VAL A 222 -5.77 -17.14 37.37
N GLN A 223 -6.10 -17.63 38.57
CA GLN A 223 -5.11 -17.82 39.66
C GLN A 223 -4.03 -18.84 39.29
N THR A 224 -4.41 -19.96 38.67
CA THR A 224 -3.47 -20.97 38.18
C THR A 224 -2.55 -20.39 37.11
N PHE A 225 -3.10 -19.64 36.16
CA PHE A 225 -2.31 -18.96 35.12
C PHE A 225 -1.30 -17.97 35.72
N VAL A 226 -1.75 -17.08 36.60
CA VAL A 226 -0.89 -16.07 37.25
C VAL A 226 0.25 -16.73 38.02
N THR A 227 -0.05 -17.77 38.80
CA THR A 227 0.96 -18.49 39.60
C THR A 227 2.00 -19.15 38.70
N ALA A 228 1.58 -19.74 37.58
CA ALA A 228 2.49 -20.38 36.64
C ALA A 228 3.35 -19.36 35.85
N MET A 229 2.85 -18.14 35.65
CA MET A 229 3.48 -17.06 34.88
C MET A 229 4.35 -16.08 35.68
N ASP A 230 4.37 -16.15 37.01
CA ASP A 230 5.02 -15.18 37.92
C ASP A 230 6.47 -14.83 37.51
N THR A 231 7.25 -15.83 37.09
CA THR A 231 8.64 -15.66 36.65
C THR A 231 8.78 -15.15 35.21
N MET A 232 7.79 -15.41 34.35
CA MET A 232 7.84 -14.99 32.95
C MET A 232 7.53 -13.51 32.79
N PHE A 233 6.58 -12.97 33.58
CA PHE A 233 6.16 -11.57 33.51
C PHE A 233 7.29 -10.55 33.66
N GLY A 234 8.27 -10.82 34.53
CA GLY A 234 9.46 -9.96 34.67
C GLY A 234 10.39 -9.97 33.44
N GLY A 235 10.44 -11.08 32.70
CA GLY A 235 11.28 -11.24 31.51
C GLY A 235 10.75 -10.49 30.28
N PHE A 236 9.43 -10.39 30.11
CA PHE A 236 8.83 -9.75 28.94
C PHE A 236 9.27 -8.28 28.81
N ARG A 237 9.28 -7.50 29.91
CA ARG A 237 9.69 -6.08 29.86
C ARG A 237 11.13 -5.92 29.40
N THR A 238 12.04 -6.72 29.96
CA THR A 238 13.47 -6.66 29.61
C THR A 238 13.72 -6.98 28.13
N ARG A 239 13.00 -7.97 27.58
CA ARG A 239 13.09 -8.32 26.15
C ARG A 239 12.48 -7.25 25.26
N ALA A 240 11.33 -6.68 25.62
CA ALA A 240 10.74 -5.56 24.90
C ALA A 240 11.70 -4.38 24.82
N ASP A 241 12.32 -4.01 25.96
CA ASP A 241 13.30 -2.93 26.02
C ASP A 241 14.55 -3.21 25.18
N ALA A 242 15.01 -4.47 25.15
CA ALA A 242 16.13 -4.88 24.32
C ALA A 242 15.81 -4.76 22.82
N THR A 243 14.66 -5.26 22.37
CA THR A 243 14.23 -5.09 20.97
C THR A 243 13.99 -3.63 20.63
N TYR A 244 13.43 -2.83 21.55
CA TYR A 244 13.25 -1.40 21.35
C TYR A 244 14.57 -0.68 21.07
N ARG A 245 15.63 -0.97 21.85
CA ARG A 245 16.97 -0.42 21.61
C ARG A 245 17.59 -0.92 20.31
N LEU A 246 17.29 -2.15 19.87
CA LEU A 246 17.72 -2.62 18.56
C LEU A 246 17.15 -1.74 17.43
N LEU A 247 15.91 -1.28 17.57
CA LEU A 247 15.28 -0.41 16.58
C LEU A 247 15.88 1.00 16.54
N GLN A 248 16.42 1.49 17.66
CA GLN A 248 17.15 2.76 17.74
C GLN A 248 18.61 2.65 17.26
N ALA A 249 19.14 1.44 17.12
CA ALA A 249 20.53 1.24 16.76
C ALA A 249 20.79 1.59 15.28
N PRO A 250 22.00 2.04 14.92
CA PRO A 250 22.35 2.41 13.54
C PRO A 250 22.18 1.29 12.49
N GLY A 251 22.11 0.03 12.92
CA GLY A 251 21.85 -1.11 12.03
C GLY A 251 20.37 -1.32 11.69
N THR A 252 19.48 -0.43 12.14
CA THR A 252 18.07 -0.40 11.79
C THR A 252 17.76 0.82 10.93
N ALA A 253 16.96 0.64 9.89
CA ALA A 253 16.46 1.71 9.05
C ALA A 253 14.93 1.66 8.96
N PHE A 254 14.29 2.83 9.08
CA PHE A 254 12.85 2.98 8.85
C PHE A 254 12.59 3.55 7.46
N LEU A 255 11.64 2.94 6.74
CA LEU A 255 11.12 3.43 5.47
C LEU A 255 9.63 3.74 5.64
N VAL A 256 9.28 5.01 5.47
CA VAL A 256 7.89 5.43 5.44
C VAL A 256 7.38 5.24 4.01
N VAL A 257 6.26 4.54 3.83
CA VAL A 257 5.64 4.31 2.52
C VAL A 257 4.34 5.11 2.45
N ALA A 258 4.16 5.88 1.38
CA ALA A 258 2.95 6.67 1.18
C ALA A 258 2.57 6.76 -0.29
N ALA A 259 1.28 6.91 -0.59
CA ALA A 259 0.83 7.35 -1.92
C ALA A 259 0.94 8.89 -2.02
N PRO A 260 1.00 9.49 -3.23
CA PRO A 260 0.99 10.94 -3.43
C PRO A 260 -0.39 11.57 -3.18
N GLU A 261 -1.08 11.10 -2.15
CA GLU A 261 -2.38 11.58 -1.72
C GLU A 261 -2.24 12.40 -0.44
N ARG A 262 -3.10 13.41 -0.28
CA ARG A 262 -3.03 14.35 0.85
C ARG A 262 -3.07 13.66 2.21
N ASP A 263 -3.95 12.68 2.38
CA ASP A 263 -4.09 12.00 3.67
C ASP A 263 -2.94 11.03 3.91
N ALA A 264 -2.46 10.33 2.88
CA ALA A 264 -1.30 9.45 3.00
C ALA A 264 -0.02 10.23 3.36
N LEU A 265 0.26 11.38 2.70
CA LEU A 265 1.43 12.21 3.03
C LEU A 265 1.31 12.92 4.38
N ARG A 266 0.10 13.26 4.82
CA ARG A 266 -0.12 13.80 6.17
C ARG A 266 0.22 12.78 7.24
N GLU A 267 -0.20 11.53 7.04
CA GLU A 267 0.18 10.43 7.93
C GLU A 267 1.69 10.17 7.85
N ALA A 268 2.29 10.21 6.65
CA ALA A 268 3.74 10.08 6.50
C ALA A 268 4.51 11.13 7.30
N ALA A 269 4.06 12.39 7.28
CA ALA A 269 4.66 13.47 8.08
C ALA A 269 4.57 13.16 9.59
N TYR A 270 3.41 12.67 10.06
CA TYR A 270 3.25 12.20 11.43
C TYR A 270 4.24 11.06 11.78
N PHE A 271 4.44 10.08 10.88
CA PHE A 271 5.44 9.03 11.09
C PHE A 271 6.86 9.60 11.19
N VAL A 272 7.25 10.53 10.31
CA VAL A 272 8.58 11.17 10.34
C VAL A 272 8.80 11.87 11.68
N GLU A 273 7.86 12.71 12.12
CA GLU A 273 7.96 13.41 13.40
C GLU A 273 8.04 12.43 14.59
N ARG A 274 7.24 11.37 14.56
CA ARG A 274 7.20 10.37 15.63
C ARG A 274 8.49 9.53 15.68
N LEU A 275 9.06 9.16 14.54
CA LEU A 275 10.34 8.44 14.47
C LEU A 275 11.48 9.31 15.00
N ALA A 276 11.52 10.59 14.62
CA ALA A 276 12.50 11.54 15.14
C ALA A 276 12.38 11.70 16.66
N ALA A 277 11.16 11.81 17.19
CA ALA A 277 10.90 11.94 18.63
C ALA A 277 11.32 10.71 19.45
N GLU A 278 11.35 9.52 18.84
CA GLU A 278 11.74 8.26 19.48
C GLU A 278 13.18 7.83 19.09
N GLU A 279 13.96 8.71 18.45
CA GLU A 279 15.34 8.46 18.01
C GLU A 279 15.50 7.23 17.10
N MET A 280 14.50 6.99 16.24
CA MET A 280 14.48 5.88 15.29
C MET A 280 15.15 6.32 13.98
N PRO A 281 16.15 5.59 13.44
CA PRO A 281 16.86 6.01 12.23
C PRO A 281 15.96 5.93 10.98
N LEU A 282 15.51 7.08 10.50
CA LEU A 282 14.74 7.19 9.26
C LEU A 282 15.69 7.17 8.06
N ALA A 283 15.51 6.19 7.16
CA ALA A 283 16.22 6.18 5.88
C ALA A 283 15.54 7.10 4.86
N GLY A 284 14.21 7.12 4.80
CA GLY A 284 13.48 8.03 3.91
C GLY A 284 12.02 7.66 3.66
N LEU A 285 11.45 8.33 2.66
CA LEU A 285 10.08 8.14 2.16
C LEU A 285 10.10 7.40 0.83
N VAL A 286 9.34 6.32 0.73
CA VAL A 286 8.94 5.69 -0.53
C VAL A 286 7.59 6.27 -0.94
N LEU A 287 7.59 7.12 -1.97
CA LEU A 287 6.39 7.65 -2.59
C LEU A 287 5.91 6.66 -3.66
N ASN A 288 4.94 5.84 -3.30
CA ASN A 288 4.43 4.75 -4.12
C ASN A 288 3.26 5.19 -5.01
N ARG A 289 3.06 4.50 -6.13
CA ARG A 289 1.99 4.77 -7.11
C ARG A 289 2.02 6.18 -7.68
N VAL A 290 3.21 6.73 -7.89
CA VAL A 290 3.37 8.02 -8.56
C VAL A 290 2.93 7.87 -10.01
N HIS A 291 2.09 8.79 -10.45
CA HIS A 291 1.70 8.84 -11.84
C HIS A 291 2.69 9.67 -12.65
N GLY A 292 2.91 9.26 -13.90
CA GLY A 292 3.62 10.05 -14.91
C GLY A 292 2.79 10.20 -16.19
N SER A 293 3.29 11.02 -17.11
CA SER A 293 2.77 11.14 -18.47
C SER A 293 3.91 11.37 -19.46
N GLY A 294 4.02 10.50 -20.47
CA GLY A 294 4.94 10.71 -21.60
C GLY A 294 4.54 11.89 -22.50
N ALA A 295 3.38 12.50 -22.25
CA ALA A 295 2.85 13.65 -22.97
C ALA A 295 2.78 14.91 -22.09
N ALA A 296 3.69 15.06 -21.12
CA ALA A 296 3.71 16.18 -20.16
C ALA A 296 3.72 17.59 -20.82
N ARG A 297 4.16 17.69 -22.08
CA ARG A 297 4.17 18.95 -22.85
C ARG A 297 2.79 19.52 -23.13
N LEU A 298 1.74 18.70 -23.08
CA LEU A 298 0.36 19.14 -23.25
C LEU A 298 -0.29 19.34 -21.87
N SER A 299 -0.49 20.59 -21.47
CA SER A 299 -1.11 20.91 -20.18
C SER A 299 -2.59 20.50 -20.14
N ALA A 300 -3.13 20.33 -18.93
CA ALA A 300 -4.55 20.02 -18.73
C ALA A 300 -5.47 21.04 -19.40
N GLU A 301 -5.17 22.34 -19.24
CA GLU A 301 -5.95 23.44 -19.81
C GLU A 301 -5.93 23.41 -21.34
N ARG A 302 -4.75 23.19 -21.94
CA ARG A 302 -4.61 23.11 -23.40
C ARG A 302 -5.32 21.89 -23.97
N ALA A 303 -5.21 20.74 -23.32
CA ALA A 303 -5.90 19.52 -23.75
C ALA A 303 -7.42 19.69 -23.66
N ARG A 304 -7.93 20.29 -22.59
CA ARG A 304 -9.36 20.56 -22.42
C ARG A 304 -9.88 21.55 -23.47
N ALA A 305 -9.18 22.66 -23.69
CA ALA A 305 -9.56 23.64 -24.70
C ALA A 305 -9.55 23.02 -26.11
N ALA A 306 -8.56 22.17 -26.43
CA ALA A 306 -8.53 21.45 -27.69
C ALA A 306 -9.70 20.47 -27.85
N ALA A 307 -10.11 19.78 -26.78
CA ALA A 307 -11.28 18.91 -26.80
C ALA A 307 -12.58 19.70 -27.03
N GLU A 308 -12.74 20.85 -26.37
CA GLU A 308 -13.90 21.74 -26.54
C GLU A 308 -14.00 22.27 -27.98
N ASN A 309 -12.89 22.69 -28.57
CA ASN A 309 -12.85 23.17 -29.97
C ASN A 309 -13.26 22.11 -31.01
N LEU A 310 -12.87 20.84 -30.80
CA LEU A 310 -13.24 19.73 -31.70
C LEU A 310 -14.74 19.40 -31.65
N GLU A 311 -15.41 19.76 -30.56
CA GLU A 311 -16.85 19.59 -30.42
C GLU A 311 -17.62 20.81 -30.91
N GLU A 312 -17.13 22.02 -30.64
CA GLU A 312 -17.71 23.25 -31.15
C GLU A 312 -17.66 23.34 -32.67
N SER A 313 -16.60 22.82 -33.30
CA SER A 313 -16.53 22.71 -34.77
C SER A 313 -17.71 21.93 -35.36
N ARG A 314 -18.32 21.01 -34.60
CA ARG A 314 -19.57 20.34 -35.00
C ARG A 314 -20.84 21.13 -34.75
N ILE A 315 -20.84 22.04 -33.77
CA ILE A 315 -21.97 22.92 -33.51
C ILE A 315 -22.16 23.88 -34.70
N VAL A 316 -21.06 24.26 -35.36
CA VAL A 316 -21.10 25.09 -36.58
C VAL A 316 -21.49 24.27 -37.82
N ASP A 317 -21.06 23.00 -37.93
CA ASP A 317 -21.37 22.13 -39.09
C ASP A 317 -22.77 21.50 -39.08
N GLN A 318 -23.55 21.61 -37.99
CA GLN A 318 -24.95 21.18 -37.98
C GLN A 318 -25.94 22.16 -38.66
N MET A 319 -25.45 23.25 -39.26
CA MET A 319 -26.26 24.18 -40.08
C MET A 319 -25.83 24.22 -41.55
N ALA A 320 -25.95 23.09 -42.26
CA ALA A 320 -26.02 23.08 -43.73
C ALA A 320 -27.09 22.07 -44.18
N GLY A 321 -28.10 22.39 -44.99
CA GLY A 321 -28.47 23.63 -45.65
C GLY A 321 -29.81 23.46 -46.36
N LYS A 322 -30.54 24.56 -46.56
CA LYS A 322 -31.54 24.65 -47.63
C LYS A 322 -30.92 25.43 -48.77
N ALA A 323 -30.37 24.68 -49.74
CA ALA A 323 -30.15 25.21 -51.07
C ALA A 323 -31.51 25.38 -51.75
N HIS A 324 -31.89 26.63 -52.08
CA HIS A 324 -32.85 26.86 -53.15
C HIS A 324 -32.28 27.87 -54.14
N VAL A 325 -32.11 27.38 -55.35
CA VAL A 325 -31.68 28.06 -56.56
C VAL A 325 -32.71 29.12 -56.96
N ARG A 326 -32.26 30.32 -57.32
CA ARG A 326 -32.82 31.12 -58.44
C ARG A 326 -31.82 32.19 -58.87
N GLY A 327 -31.49 32.18 -60.16
CA GLY A 327 -30.46 33.02 -60.77
C GLY A 327 -30.97 34.28 -61.48
N SER A 328 -30.02 34.86 -62.24
CA SER A 328 -30.09 36.06 -63.10
C SER A 328 -30.21 37.39 -62.34
N ALA A 329 -29.48 38.47 -62.62
CA ALA A 329 -28.69 38.86 -63.78
C ALA A 329 -27.60 39.90 -63.37
N ALA A 330 -26.55 40.04 -64.17
CA ALA A 330 -25.69 41.23 -64.17
C ALA A 330 -26.45 42.44 -64.78
N PRO A 331 -26.06 43.69 -64.50
CA PRO A 331 -25.00 44.29 -65.32
C PRO A 331 -24.05 45.27 -64.61
N ASP A 332 -22.88 45.43 -65.25
CA ASP A 332 -22.08 46.63 -65.51
C ASP A 332 -21.83 47.70 -64.43
N GLY A 333 -20.54 47.99 -64.24
CA GLY A 333 -20.09 49.23 -63.59
C GLY A 333 -18.63 49.19 -63.14
N PHE A 334 -17.70 49.28 -64.10
CA PHE A 334 -16.29 49.54 -63.84
C PHE A 334 -16.06 51.05 -63.76
N SER A 335 -15.39 51.54 -62.70
CA SER A 335 -14.31 52.54 -62.84
C SER A 335 -13.43 52.61 -61.58
N PRO A 336 -12.13 52.90 -61.74
CA PRO A 336 -11.09 52.70 -60.72
C PRO A 336 -10.48 54.02 -60.20
N GLU A 337 -9.89 54.00 -59.01
CA GLU A 337 -8.90 54.99 -58.54
C GLU A 337 -8.20 54.36 -57.30
N ALA A 338 -6.92 53.98 -57.35
CA ALA A 338 -5.68 54.78 -57.40
C ALA A 338 -4.99 54.76 -56.04
N ALA A 339 -3.82 54.11 -55.97
CA ALA A 339 -2.63 54.55 -55.21
C ALA A 339 -1.55 53.45 -55.26
N GLU A 340 -0.63 53.61 -56.20
CA GLU A 340 0.71 53.01 -56.15
C GLU A 340 1.56 53.71 -55.08
N ALA A 341 2.55 52.97 -54.58
CA ALA A 341 3.94 53.37 -54.27
C ALA A 341 4.41 52.93 -52.87
N HIS A 342 5.28 51.91 -52.83
CA HIS A 342 6.71 52.13 -52.55
C HIS A 342 7.54 50.82 -52.65
N GLU A 343 8.60 50.92 -53.46
CA GLU A 343 9.78 50.05 -53.56
C GLU A 343 10.48 49.81 -52.20
N ALA A 344 10.99 48.59 -51.94
CA ALA A 344 12.40 48.13 -52.04
C ALA A 344 13.39 48.93 -51.14
N ALA A 345 14.36 48.38 -50.40
CA ALA A 345 15.12 47.15 -50.50
C ALA A 345 15.91 46.89 -49.17
N GLU A 346 16.81 45.90 -49.18
CA GLU A 346 17.84 45.49 -48.20
C GLU A 346 17.48 44.29 -47.29
N ALA A 347 18.29 43.24 -47.17
CA ALA A 347 19.50 42.79 -47.85
C ALA A 347 19.75 41.30 -47.53
N ALA A 348 20.53 40.66 -48.42
CA ALA A 348 21.21 39.34 -48.37
C ALA A 348 21.57 38.83 -46.94
N VAL A 349 21.69 37.51 -46.68
CA VAL A 349 22.77 36.61 -47.16
C VAL A 349 22.42 35.11 -46.98
N HIS A 350 22.67 34.32 -48.04
CA HIS A 350 23.15 32.90 -48.19
C HIS A 350 23.49 32.07 -46.91
N HIS A 351 23.46 30.72 -46.85
CA HIS A 351 23.20 29.59 -47.76
C HIS A 351 23.06 28.27 -46.93
N SER A 352 22.11 27.40 -47.33
CA SER A 352 22.20 25.91 -47.44
C SER A 352 22.27 24.99 -46.19
N PRO A 353 21.97 23.67 -46.32
CA PRO A 353 20.92 23.02 -47.12
C PRO A 353 20.05 22.04 -46.29
N ASP A 354 18.89 21.72 -46.86
CA ASP A 354 17.97 20.66 -46.46
C ASP A 354 18.49 19.28 -46.94
N PRO A 355 18.43 18.21 -46.12
CA PRO A 355 18.33 16.85 -46.64
C PRO A 355 17.01 16.21 -46.21
N THR A 356 16.16 16.02 -47.19
CA THR A 356 15.04 15.08 -47.19
C THR A 356 15.55 13.64 -47.04
N ALA A 357 15.01 12.90 -46.08
CA ALA A 357 14.95 11.44 -46.09
C ALA A 357 13.69 10.96 -45.33
N PRO A 358 12.96 9.96 -45.85
CA PRO A 358 11.67 9.53 -45.31
C PRO A 358 11.82 8.49 -44.19
N ALA A 359 10.88 8.50 -43.24
CA ALA A 359 10.76 7.51 -42.17
C ALA A 359 10.28 6.13 -42.71
N PRO A 360 10.64 5.00 -42.06
CA PRO A 360 10.23 3.66 -42.49
C PRO A 360 8.80 3.32 -42.03
N PRO A 361 8.10 2.36 -42.68
CA PRO A 361 6.74 1.99 -42.31
C PRO A 361 6.71 1.09 -41.06
N LEU A 362 5.71 1.30 -40.21
CA LEU A 362 5.39 0.48 -39.04
C LEU A 362 4.69 -0.81 -39.49
N SER A 363 5.18 -1.95 -39.01
CA SER A 363 4.63 -3.29 -39.24
C SER A 363 3.36 -3.53 -38.39
N GLU A 364 2.31 -4.07 -39.00
CA GLU A 364 1.07 -4.49 -38.31
C GLU A 364 1.27 -5.74 -37.43
N PRO A 365 0.57 -5.88 -36.28
CA PRO A 365 0.56 -7.09 -35.47
C PRO A 365 -0.46 -8.13 -35.97
N PRO A 366 -0.27 -9.45 -35.70
CA PRO A 366 -1.11 -10.52 -36.21
C PRO A 366 -2.45 -10.68 -35.44
N PRO A 367 -3.48 -11.30 -36.04
CA PRO A 367 -4.79 -11.44 -35.42
C PRO A 367 -4.88 -12.60 -34.41
N ALA A 368 -5.71 -12.41 -33.37
CA ALA A 368 -6.02 -13.39 -32.32
C ALA A 368 -7.09 -14.43 -32.77
N PRO A 369 -7.15 -15.62 -32.14
CA PRO A 369 -7.94 -16.76 -32.63
C PRO A 369 -9.41 -16.73 -32.18
N ALA A 370 -10.27 -17.36 -32.99
CA ALA A 370 -11.71 -17.48 -32.79
C ALA A 370 -12.10 -18.48 -31.67
N PRO A 371 -13.23 -18.29 -30.97
CA PRO A 371 -13.70 -19.24 -29.97
C PRO A 371 -14.53 -20.39 -30.58
N SER A 372 -14.35 -21.57 -30.00
CA SER A 372 -15.02 -22.84 -30.31
C SER A 372 -16.38 -22.99 -29.59
N ASP A 373 -17.34 -23.58 -30.31
CA ASP A 373 -18.64 -24.07 -29.82
C ASP A 373 -18.52 -25.04 -28.62
N PRO A 374 -19.60 -25.14 -27.82
CA PRO A 374 -19.96 -26.40 -27.20
C PRO A 374 -21.40 -26.84 -27.52
N SER A 375 -21.49 -28.14 -27.81
CA SER A 375 -22.70 -28.96 -27.96
C SER A 375 -23.39 -29.28 -26.62
N ASP A 376 -24.72 -29.29 -26.67
CA ASP A 376 -25.78 -29.80 -25.76
C ASP A 376 -25.67 -31.34 -25.51
N PRO A 377 -26.56 -32.08 -24.78
CA PRO A 377 -27.76 -31.71 -23.98
C PRO A 377 -28.00 -32.50 -22.65
N SER A 378 -28.95 -32.07 -21.80
CA SER A 378 -30.04 -32.93 -21.23
C SER A 378 -30.87 -32.29 -20.09
N ASP A 379 -32.20 -32.29 -20.31
CA ASP A 379 -33.41 -31.93 -19.53
C ASP A 379 -33.70 -32.90 -18.33
N PRO A 380 -34.84 -32.87 -17.57
CA PRO A 380 -35.88 -31.85 -17.30
C PRO A 380 -36.33 -31.76 -15.81
N SER A 381 -37.06 -30.69 -15.41
CA SER A 381 -38.32 -30.77 -14.62
C SER A 381 -38.96 -29.40 -14.30
N ALA A 382 -40.26 -29.30 -14.60
CA ALA A 382 -41.21 -28.19 -14.45
C ALA A 382 -41.87 -28.19 -13.02
N PRO A 383 -42.94 -27.41 -12.66
CA PRO A 383 -43.76 -26.50 -13.50
C PRO A 383 -44.31 -25.19 -12.86
N SER A 384 -44.92 -24.38 -13.74
CA SER A 384 -46.22 -23.65 -13.59
C SER A 384 -46.31 -22.40 -12.71
N GLU A 385 -46.67 -21.24 -13.31
CA GLU A 385 -48.04 -20.68 -13.20
C GLU A 385 -48.30 -19.42 -14.07
N ARG A 386 -49.47 -19.45 -14.73
CA ARG A 386 -50.45 -18.38 -15.03
C ARG A 386 -50.35 -17.50 -16.29
N ALA A 387 -51.48 -17.55 -16.99
CA ALA A 387 -51.91 -16.87 -18.20
C ALA A 387 -52.31 -15.41 -17.97
N ALA A 388 -52.26 -14.58 -19.03
CA ALA A 388 -53.47 -14.03 -19.67
C ALA A 388 -53.13 -13.12 -20.86
N ASP A 389 -54.00 -13.24 -21.87
CA ASP A 389 -54.46 -12.25 -22.84
C ASP A 389 -53.70 -11.96 -24.15
N SER A 390 -54.45 -12.30 -25.20
CA SER A 390 -54.29 -12.10 -26.63
C SER A 390 -54.81 -10.73 -27.08
N ALA A 391 -54.10 -10.07 -28.02
CA ALA A 391 -54.75 -9.25 -29.05
C ALA A 391 -53.83 -9.02 -30.27
N SER A 392 -54.26 -9.57 -31.40
CA SER A 392 -54.13 -9.11 -32.81
C SER A 392 -52.82 -8.55 -33.36
N ALA A 393 -52.29 -9.27 -34.35
CA ALA A 393 -51.36 -8.80 -35.38
C ALA A 393 -52.05 -7.86 -36.39
N GLN A 394 -51.33 -6.83 -36.86
CA GLN A 394 -50.98 -6.66 -38.29
C GLN A 394 -50.21 -5.35 -38.56
N ASP A 395 -49.19 -5.50 -39.40
CA ASP A 395 -48.55 -4.55 -40.32
C ASP A 395 -47.61 -3.43 -39.84
N ALA A 396 -46.32 -3.72 -40.05
CA ALA A 396 -45.38 -2.92 -40.84
C ALA A 396 -45.03 -1.49 -40.36
N ASP A 397 -43.97 -1.38 -39.57
CA ASP A 397 -42.80 -0.58 -39.99
C ASP A 397 -41.56 -1.08 -39.26
N VAL A 398 -40.69 -1.78 -39.98
CA VAL A 398 -39.35 -2.16 -39.51
C VAL A 398 -38.51 -0.89 -39.52
N ARG A 399 -38.52 -0.16 -38.42
CA ARG A 399 -37.45 0.79 -38.07
C ARG A 399 -36.68 0.25 -36.89
N THR A 400 -35.88 -0.76 -37.18
CA THR A 400 -34.76 -1.18 -36.34
C THR A 400 -33.82 0.01 -36.20
N SER A 401 -33.98 0.81 -35.15
CA SER A 401 -33.00 1.81 -34.74
C SER A 401 -31.80 1.08 -34.15
N ALA A 402 -31.03 0.42 -35.01
CA ALA A 402 -29.68 0.01 -34.73
C ALA A 402 -28.82 1.28 -34.73
N HIS A 403 -28.78 1.99 -33.60
CA HIS A 403 -27.76 3.00 -33.34
C HIS A 403 -26.42 2.29 -33.11
N THR A 404 -25.80 1.82 -34.18
CA THR A 404 -24.36 1.50 -34.18
C THR A 404 -23.64 2.83 -34.36
N SER A 405 -23.35 3.50 -33.25
CA SER A 405 -22.61 4.76 -33.25
C SER A 405 -21.20 4.52 -33.81
N VAL A 406 -20.95 4.90 -35.05
CA VAL A 406 -19.58 5.11 -35.52
C VAL A 406 -19.07 6.33 -34.76
N THR A 407 -18.28 6.11 -33.69
CA THR A 407 -17.58 7.21 -33.00
C THR A 407 -16.62 7.83 -34.00
N SER A 408 -16.91 9.04 -34.46
CA SER A 408 -16.06 9.74 -35.41
C SER A 408 -14.68 10.04 -34.79
N VAL A 409 -13.64 10.13 -35.63
CA VAL A 409 -12.25 10.34 -35.19
C VAL A 409 -12.12 11.54 -34.24
N GLU A 410 -12.86 12.62 -34.49
CA GLU A 410 -12.80 13.81 -33.62
C GLU A 410 -13.54 13.61 -32.29
N GLN A 411 -14.60 12.79 -32.22
CA GLN A 411 -15.20 12.38 -30.93
C GLN A 411 -14.22 11.57 -30.10
N LEU A 412 -13.52 10.62 -30.74
CA LEU A 412 -12.48 9.85 -30.07
C LEU A 412 -11.33 10.75 -29.61
N THR A 413 -10.90 11.68 -30.46
CA THR A 413 -9.82 12.63 -30.16
C THR A 413 -10.20 13.56 -29.01
N ALA A 414 -11.40 14.14 -29.03
CA ALA A 414 -11.90 14.97 -27.93
C ALA A 414 -12.00 14.18 -26.62
N GLY A 415 -12.46 12.92 -26.68
CA GLY A 415 -12.49 12.01 -25.53
C GLY A 415 -11.10 11.73 -24.95
N LEU A 416 -10.11 11.42 -25.79
CA LEU A 416 -8.72 11.20 -25.37
C LEU A 416 -8.09 12.46 -24.77
N LEU A 417 -8.36 13.63 -25.35
CA LEU A 417 -7.88 14.91 -24.83
C LEU A 417 -8.48 15.24 -23.47
N ARG A 418 -9.75 14.91 -23.22
CA ARG A 418 -10.36 15.04 -21.89
C ARG A 418 -9.72 14.11 -20.88
N LEU A 419 -9.54 12.84 -21.23
CA LEU A 419 -8.88 11.87 -20.37
C LEU A 419 -7.44 12.32 -20.03
N HIS A 420 -6.72 12.84 -21.02
CA HIS A 420 -5.40 13.44 -20.80
C HIS A 420 -5.47 14.66 -19.88
N ALA A 421 -6.44 15.56 -20.08
CA ALA A 421 -6.62 16.71 -19.22
C ALA A 421 -6.86 16.32 -17.75
N GLU A 422 -7.73 15.33 -17.51
CA GLU A 422 -7.97 14.77 -16.18
C GLU A 422 -6.71 14.17 -15.59
N ARG A 423 -5.95 13.40 -16.38
CA ARG A 423 -4.67 12.83 -15.96
C ARG A 423 -3.66 13.90 -15.56
N MET A 424 -3.51 14.95 -16.35
CA MET A 424 -2.60 16.07 -16.05
C MET A 424 -3.03 16.85 -14.80
N GLN A 425 -4.33 16.95 -14.51
CA GLN A 425 -4.80 17.55 -13.26
C GLN A 425 -4.45 16.71 -12.03
N VAL A 426 -4.53 15.39 -12.15
CA VAL A 426 -4.09 14.46 -11.08
C VAL A 426 -2.59 14.64 -10.84
N LEU A 427 -1.78 14.60 -11.89
CA LEU A 427 -0.32 14.81 -11.80
C LEU A 427 0.03 16.13 -11.10
N ALA A 428 -0.58 17.24 -11.53
CA ALA A 428 -0.34 18.54 -10.90
C ALA A 428 -0.79 18.61 -9.43
N ARG A 429 -1.76 17.78 -9.00
CA ARG A 429 -2.15 17.69 -7.59
C ARG A 429 -1.16 16.84 -6.79
N GLU A 430 -0.70 15.73 -7.36
CA GLU A 430 0.31 14.85 -6.77
C GLU A 430 1.62 15.61 -6.56
N GLU A 431 2.13 16.30 -7.60
CA GLU A 431 3.34 17.13 -7.53
C GLU A 431 3.21 18.19 -6.42
N ARG A 432 2.13 18.97 -6.40
CA ARG A 432 1.92 19.99 -5.34
C ARG A 432 1.86 19.38 -3.93
N THR A 433 1.35 18.17 -3.79
CA THR A 433 1.22 17.49 -2.50
C THR A 433 2.58 16.95 -2.05
N ARG A 434 3.36 16.38 -2.96
CA ARG A 434 4.75 15.98 -2.75
C ARG A 434 5.64 17.17 -2.41
N ASP A 435 5.62 18.22 -3.23
CA ASP A 435 6.50 19.38 -3.07
C ASP A 435 6.25 20.07 -1.72
N ARG A 436 4.98 20.08 -1.25
CA ARG A 436 4.66 20.56 0.09
C ARG A 436 5.27 19.68 1.19
N PHE A 437 5.21 18.36 1.04
CA PHE A 437 5.84 17.44 2.00
C PHE A 437 7.35 17.67 2.04
N THR A 438 8.02 17.69 0.89
CA THR A 438 9.46 17.93 0.78
C THR A 438 9.86 19.30 1.34
N ALA A 439 9.05 20.34 1.12
CA ALA A 439 9.32 21.66 1.69
C ALA A 439 9.21 21.69 3.23
N LEU A 440 8.37 20.84 3.82
CA LEU A 440 8.21 20.72 5.28
C LEU A 440 9.24 19.78 5.92
N HIS A 441 9.72 18.80 5.15
CA HIS A 441 10.67 17.78 5.59
C HIS A 441 11.85 17.65 4.60
N PRO A 442 12.66 18.72 4.41
CA PRO A 442 13.76 18.71 3.44
C PRO A 442 14.87 17.71 3.77
N GLU A 443 14.94 17.27 5.03
CA GLU A 443 15.88 16.25 5.51
C GLU A 443 15.50 14.81 5.10
N VAL A 444 14.26 14.59 4.65
CA VAL A 444 13.77 13.25 4.32
C VAL A 444 14.08 12.92 2.87
N ALA A 445 14.94 11.92 2.67
CA ALA A 445 15.23 11.42 1.33
C ALA A 445 14.00 10.73 0.72
N VAL A 446 13.81 10.85 -0.60
CA VAL A 446 12.61 10.32 -1.29
C VAL A 446 12.99 9.39 -2.43
N ALA A 447 12.32 8.23 -2.52
CA ALA A 447 12.31 7.35 -3.69
C ALA A 447 10.88 7.28 -4.25
N GLU A 448 10.73 7.50 -5.55
CA GLU A 448 9.43 7.43 -6.22
C GLU A 448 9.25 6.08 -6.93
N VAL A 449 8.09 5.46 -6.77
CA VAL A 449 7.72 4.23 -7.46
C VAL A 449 6.52 4.49 -8.34
N ALA A 450 6.73 4.38 -9.66
CA ALA A 450 5.66 4.58 -10.64
C ALA A 450 4.53 3.55 -10.47
N ALA A 451 3.29 4.01 -10.63
CA ALA A 451 2.11 3.13 -10.61
C ALA A 451 2.21 2.03 -11.68
N LEU A 452 1.89 0.78 -11.30
CA LEU A 452 1.77 -0.35 -12.22
C LEU A 452 0.34 -0.46 -12.78
N PRO A 453 0.16 -0.95 -14.01
CA PRO A 453 -1.15 -1.13 -14.63
C PRO A 453 -1.95 -2.33 -14.07
N GLY A 454 -1.38 -3.10 -13.13
CA GLY A 454 -2.03 -4.26 -12.51
C GLY A 454 -1.49 -4.53 -11.11
N ASP A 455 -2.12 -5.49 -10.43
CA ASP A 455 -1.73 -5.91 -9.09
C ASP A 455 -0.42 -6.71 -9.11
N VAL A 456 0.37 -6.57 -8.05
CA VAL A 456 1.60 -7.35 -7.86
C VAL A 456 1.28 -8.57 -7.01
N HIS A 457 1.35 -9.75 -7.62
CA HIS A 457 0.99 -11.03 -6.99
C HIS A 457 1.99 -12.16 -7.27
N ASP A 458 3.17 -11.82 -7.79
CA ASP A 458 4.24 -12.78 -8.06
C ASP A 458 5.63 -12.13 -7.92
N LEU A 459 6.67 -12.96 -7.98
CA LEU A 459 8.05 -12.50 -7.87
C LEU A 459 8.48 -11.58 -9.02
N ALA A 460 7.95 -11.76 -10.23
CA ALA A 460 8.30 -10.91 -11.35
C ALA A 460 7.81 -9.47 -11.14
N GLY A 461 6.58 -9.30 -10.67
CA GLY A 461 6.04 -8.00 -10.28
C GLY A 461 6.80 -7.39 -9.10
N LEU A 462 7.20 -8.21 -8.11
CA LEU A 462 8.02 -7.72 -6.99
C LEU A 462 9.42 -7.27 -7.43
N ARG A 463 10.06 -7.96 -8.38
CA ARG A 463 11.32 -7.50 -8.98
C ARG A 463 11.15 -6.18 -9.71
N ALA A 464 10.10 -6.04 -10.51
CA ALA A 464 9.80 -4.79 -11.20
C ALA A 464 9.60 -3.60 -10.23
N ILE A 465 9.01 -3.84 -9.06
CA ILE A 465 8.94 -2.82 -7.99
C ILE A 465 10.31 -2.57 -7.38
N GLY A 466 11.10 -3.62 -7.11
CA GLY A 466 12.47 -3.53 -6.59
C GLY A 466 13.38 -2.70 -7.49
N ASP A 467 13.33 -2.89 -8.81
CA ASP A 467 14.11 -2.13 -9.78
C ASP A 467 13.73 -0.64 -9.76
N ARG A 468 12.43 -0.34 -9.74
CA ARG A 468 11.94 1.06 -9.65
C ARG A 468 12.33 1.73 -8.34
N LEU A 469 12.33 1.00 -7.24
CA LEU A 469 12.80 1.50 -5.95
C LEU A 469 14.27 1.92 -6.00
N ALA A 470 15.10 1.22 -6.78
CA ALA A 470 16.53 1.52 -6.90
C ALA A 470 16.86 2.57 -7.95
N ASP A 471 16.07 2.68 -9.02
CA ASP A 471 16.33 3.63 -10.10
C ASP A 471 16.25 5.09 -9.64
N GLY A 472 15.55 5.39 -8.53
CA GLY A 472 15.64 6.63 -7.75
C GLY A 472 15.36 7.94 -8.50
N ARG A 473 15.05 7.87 -9.80
CA ARG A 473 14.82 8.99 -10.70
C ARG A 473 13.52 8.70 -11.42
N ALA A 474 12.48 9.44 -11.09
CA ALA A 474 11.38 9.58 -12.03
C ALA A 474 11.98 10.03 -13.36
N THR A 475 11.86 9.19 -14.38
CA THR A 475 12.13 9.56 -15.77
C THR A 475 11.35 10.83 -16.06
N THR A 476 12.07 11.95 -16.15
CA THR A 476 11.58 13.28 -16.55
C THR A 476 10.97 13.26 -17.94
#